data_AF-A0A938GBG4-F1
#
_entry.id   AF-A0A938GBG4-F1
#
_cell.length_a   1.000
_cell.length_b   1.000
_cell.length_c   1.000
_cell.angle_alpha   90.00
_cell.angle_beta   90.00
_cell.angle_gamma   90.00
#
_symmetry.space_group_name_H-M   'P 1'
#
loop_
_entity.id
_entity.type
_entity.pdbx_description
1 polymer ?
#
loop_
_entity_poly.entity_id
_entity_poly.type
_entity_poly.pdbx_seq_one_letter_code
_entity_poly.pdbx_strand_id
1 'polypeptide(L)' 'MTAVFLTRHGWYRVDPRGDKPGITTDFCPPAERLAFAPRLPGEADIPGRYSDALPCVVSALRRWRTADEVARNLPDCAPR' A
#
# COMPACT_ATOMS: atom_id res chain seq x y z
N MET A 1 -5.10 -2.39 1.74
CA MET A 1 -5.69 -1.07 1.49
C MET A 1 -6.06 -0.98 0.02
N THR A 2 -7.19 -0.36 -0.29
CA THR A 2 -7.66 -0.06 -1.64
C THR A 2 -8.05 1.43 -1.70
N ALA A 3 -8.43 1.94 -2.86
CA ALA A 3 -8.92 3.30 -3.00
C ALA A 3 -10.14 3.35 -3.91
N VAL A 4 -11.05 4.28 -3.61
CA VAL A 4 -12.24 4.58 -4.41
C VAL A 4 -12.22 6.04 -4.82
N PHE A 5 -12.75 6.36 -6.00
CA PHE A 5 -12.88 7.75 -6.44
C PHE A 5 -14.22 8.31 -5.98
N LEU A 6 -14.19 9.37 -5.18
CA LEU A 6 -15.36 10.09 -4.70
C LEU A 6 -15.46 11.43 -5.42
N THR A 7 -16.55 11.68 -6.12
CA THR A 7 -16.73 12.87 -6.98
C THR A 7 -16.40 14.20 -6.28
N ARG A 8 -16.69 14.32 -4.97
CA ARG A 8 -16.44 15.54 -4.18
C ARG A 8 -15.11 15.58 -3.44
N HIS A 9 -14.41 14.45 -3.32
CA HIS A 9 -13.22 14.31 -2.46
C HIS A 9 -12.00 13.72 -3.19
N GLY A 10 -12.14 13.35 -4.46
CA GLY A 10 -11.11 12.64 -5.21
C GLY A 10 -10.90 11.22 -4.73
N TRP A 11 -9.69 10.70 -4.91
CA TRP A 11 -9.34 9.35 -4.47
C TRP A 11 -9.21 9.26 -2.94
N TYR A 12 -10.02 8.39 -2.34
CA TYR A 12 -10.09 8.15 -0.91
C TYR A 12 -9.65 6.72 -0.57
N ARG A 13 -8.74 6.57 0.41
CA ARG A 13 -8.23 5.25 0.80
C ARG A 13 -9.21 4.54 1.73
N VAL A 14 -9.36 3.23 1.52
CA VAL A 14 -10.22 2.34 2.31
C VAL A 14 -9.40 1.12 2.72
N ASP A 15 -9.56 0.65 3.96
CA ASP A 15 -8.93 -0.58 4.41
C ASP A 15 -9.98 -1.68 4.67
N PRO A 16 -10.10 -2.69 3.80
CA PRO A 16 -11.08 -3.76 3.97
C PRO A 16 -10.70 -4.75 5.09
N ARG A 17 -9.52 -4.58 5.73
CA ARG A 17 -9.02 -5.48 6.78
C ARG A 17 -9.51 -5.13 8.19
N GLY A 18 -10.37 -4.11 8.32
CA GLY A 18 -10.88 -3.59 9.59
C GLY A 18 -11.99 -4.43 10.23
N ASP A 19 -12.86 -3.75 10.99
CA ASP A 19 -13.98 -4.28 11.80
C ASP A 19 -13.59 -5.41 12.77
N LYS A 20 -12.50 -5.16 13.50
CA LYS A 20 -12.02 -6.01 14.59
C LYS A 20 -12.07 -5.22 15.90
N PRO A 21 -12.21 -5.89 17.06
CA PRO A 21 -12.16 -5.21 18.35
C PRO A 21 -10.92 -4.30 18.46
N GLY A 22 -11.15 -3.02 18.71
CA GLY A 22 -10.09 -2.00 18.82
C GLY A 22 -9.60 -1.39 17.50
N ILE A 23 -10.19 -1.74 16.35
CA ILE A 23 -9.85 -1.18 15.03
C ILE A 23 -11.10 -0.60 14.37
N THR A 24 -11.09 0.71 14.12
CA THR A 24 -12.18 1.40 13.40
C THR A 24 -11.75 1.76 11.99
N THR A 25 -12.55 1.37 11.01
CA THR A 25 -12.33 1.65 9.57
C THR A 25 -13.55 2.24 8.88
N ASP A 26 -14.35 3.02 9.62
CA ASP A 26 -15.59 3.60 9.11
C ASP A 26 -15.33 4.46 7.87
N PHE A 27 -16.26 4.38 6.92
CA PHE A 27 -16.24 5.22 5.74
C PHE A 27 -16.72 6.63 6.08
N CYS A 28 -15.79 7.52 6.43
CA CYS A 28 -16.07 8.88 6.91
C CYS A 28 -15.33 9.98 6.10
N PRO A 29 -15.55 10.13 4.78
CA PRO A 29 -14.89 11.19 3.99
C PRO A 29 -15.17 12.60 4.55
N PRO A 30 -14.18 13.51 4.54
CA PRO A 30 -12.84 13.34 3.98
C PRO A 30 -11.83 12.66 4.93
N ALA A 31 -12.24 12.31 6.16
CA ALA A 31 -11.35 11.76 7.18
C ALA A 31 -11.11 10.26 6.97
N GLU A 32 -9.88 9.91 6.56
CA GLU A 32 -9.48 8.51 6.41
C GLU A 32 -9.39 7.80 7.76
N ARG A 33 -10.00 6.61 7.86
CA ARG A 33 -9.87 5.68 8.99
C ARG A 33 -9.36 4.34 8.49
N LEU A 34 -8.04 4.13 8.61
CA LEU A 34 -7.36 2.95 8.08
C LEU A 34 -6.93 2.02 9.24
N ALA A 35 -7.07 0.71 9.05
CA ALA A 35 -6.71 -0.26 10.07
C ALA A 35 -5.19 -0.27 10.35
N PHE A 36 -4.40 -0.04 9.31
CA PHE A 36 -2.94 -0.03 9.38
C PHE A 36 -2.38 1.19 8.66
N ALA A 37 -1.40 1.82 9.30
CA ALA A 37 -0.57 2.87 8.73
C ALA A 37 0.90 2.55 9.06
N PRO A 38 1.87 2.97 8.22
CA PRO A 38 3.29 2.91 8.54
C PRO A 38 3.57 3.56 9.91
N ARG A 39 4.24 2.83 10.81
CA ARG A 39 4.59 3.28 12.17
C ARG A 39 6.02 2.94 12.56
N LEU A 40 6.63 1.94 11.93
CA LEU A 40 7.98 1.49 12.24
C LEU A 40 9.02 2.13 11.33
N PRO A 41 10.29 2.25 11.78
CA PRO A 41 11.38 2.67 10.91
C PRO A 41 11.48 1.78 9.67
N GLY A 42 11.54 2.40 8.50
CA GLY A 42 11.60 1.71 7.21
C GLY A 42 10.23 1.38 6.59
N GLU A 43 9.12 1.56 7.30
CA GLU A 43 7.80 1.49 6.70
C GLU A 43 7.47 2.80 5.97
N ALA A 44 6.92 2.69 4.76
CA ALA A 44 6.48 3.83 3.97
C ALA A 44 5.28 3.47 3.10
N ASP A 45 4.41 4.46 2.86
CA ASP A 45 3.44 4.38 1.78
C ASP A 45 4.16 4.66 0.45
N ILE A 46 3.89 3.84 -0.58
CA ILE A 46 4.43 4.05 -1.92
C ILE A 46 3.60 5.15 -2.62
N PRO A 47 4.23 6.22 -3.15
CA PRO A 47 3.51 7.25 -3.88
C PRO A 47 2.82 6.70 -5.13
N GLY A 48 1.64 7.24 -5.43
CA GLY A 48 0.85 6.89 -6.61
C GLY A 48 -0.30 5.93 -6.31
N ARG A 49 -1.00 5.51 -7.37
CA ARG A 49 -2.10 4.54 -7.32
C ARG A 49 -1.91 3.58 -8.47
N TYR A 50 -1.86 2.29 -8.16
CA TYR A 50 -1.57 1.24 -9.14
C TYR A 50 -2.77 0.28 -9.15
N SER A 51 -3.42 0.16 -10.31
CA SER A 51 -4.52 -0.80 -10.51
C SER A 51 -4.03 -2.24 -10.48
N ASP A 52 -2.77 -2.44 -10.83
CA ASP A 52 -2.13 -3.73 -11.00
C ASP A 52 -0.75 -3.75 -10.31
N ALA A 53 -0.24 -4.96 -10.09
CA ALA A 53 1.10 -5.13 -9.56
C ALA A 53 2.15 -4.57 -10.54
N LEU A 54 3.13 -3.83 -10.01
CA LEU A 54 4.22 -3.28 -10.82
C LEU A 54 5.03 -4.40 -11.50
N PRO A 55 5.18 -4.41 -12.83
CA PRO A 55 5.88 -5.49 -13.53
C PRO A 55 7.33 -5.70 -13.07
N CYS A 56 8.03 -4.63 -12.72
CA CYS A 56 9.40 -4.70 -12.19
C CYS A 56 9.47 -5.42 -10.83
N VAL A 57 8.53 -5.14 -9.93
CA VAL A 57 8.41 -5.82 -8.63
C VAL A 57 8.07 -7.29 -8.83
N VAL A 58 7.09 -7.60 -9.67
CA VAL A 58 6.70 -8.99 -10.00
C VAL A 58 7.88 -9.75 -10.60
N SER A 59 8.65 -9.11 -11.48
CA SER A 59 9.83 -9.72 -12.10
C SER A 59 10.92 -10.02 -11.07
N ALA A 60 11.19 -9.11 -10.15
CA ALA A 60 12.15 -9.34 -9.06
C ALA A 60 11.73 -10.51 -8.17
N LEU A 61 10.45 -10.53 -7.74
CA LEU A 61 9.90 -11.59 -6.88
C LEU A 61 9.91 -12.97 -7.55
N ARG A 62 9.77 -13.04 -8.87
CA ARG A 62 9.81 -14.31 -9.63
C ARG A 62 11.23 -14.78 -9.95
N ARG A 63 12.20 -13.86 -10.03
CA ARG A 63 13.57 -14.15 -10.46
C ARG A 63 14.42 -14.72 -9.34
N TRP A 64 14.32 -14.15 -8.14
CA TRP A 64 15.19 -14.46 -7.01
C TRP A 64 14.56 -15.52 -6.11
N ARG A 65 15.38 -16.38 -5.49
CA ARG A 65 14.88 -17.55 -4.76
C ARG A 65 14.80 -17.33 -3.25
N THR A 66 15.61 -16.43 -2.71
CA THR A 66 15.67 -16.18 -1.27
C THR A 66 15.23 -14.76 -0.94
N ALA A 67 14.76 -14.57 0.29
CA ALA A 67 14.39 -13.25 0.80
C ALA A 67 15.58 -12.27 0.72
N ASP A 68 16.79 -12.71 1.02
CA ASP A 68 18.00 -11.88 0.98
C ASP A 68 18.39 -11.48 -0.45
N GLU A 69 18.14 -12.32 -1.45
CA GLU A 69 18.34 -11.96 -2.85
C GLU A 69 17.30 -10.94 -3.30
N VAL A 70 16.02 -11.13 -2.95
CA VAL A 70 14.96 -10.16 -3.25
C VAL A 70 15.27 -8.82 -2.59
N ALA A 71 15.63 -8.79 -1.30
CA ALA A 71 15.90 -7.57 -0.56
C ALA A 71 17.03 -6.72 -1.20
N ARG A 72 18.04 -7.37 -1.78
CA ARG A 72 19.15 -6.68 -2.47
C ARG A 72 18.81 -6.19 -3.88
N ASN A 73 17.75 -6.72 -4.50
CA ASN A 73 17.43 -6.50 -5.91
C ASN A 73 16.01 -5.97 -6.15
N LEU A 74 15.25 -5.67 -5.10
CA LEU A 74 13.92 -5.10 -5.23
C LEU A 74 14.05 -3.68 -5.81
N PRO A 75 13.28 -3.32 -6.86
CA PRO A 75 13.33 -1.97 -7.41
C PRO A 75 12.82 -0.95 -6.40
N ASP A 76 13.47 0.21 -6.35
CA ASP A 76 13.03 1.34 -5.55
C ASP A 76 11.84 2.06 -6.20
N CYS A 77 11.04 2.78 -5.41
CA CYS A 77 9.81 3.44 -5.86
C CYS A 77 10.04 4.80 -6.55
N ALA A 78 11.27 5.32 -6.51
CA ALA A 78 11.73 6.48 -7.26
C ALA A 78 13.03 6.13 -8.02
N PRO A 79 13.36 6.81 -9.15
CA PRO A 79 14.68 6.66 -9.74
C PRO A 79 15.75 7.17 -8.76
N ARG A 80 16.89 6.47 -8.71
CA ARG A 80 18.09 6.95 -8.01
C ARG A 80 18.71 8.14 -8.73
#